data_AF-A0A9E5YUI4-F1
#
_entry.id   AF-A0A9E5YUI4-F1
#
_cell.length_a   1.000
_cell.length_b   1.000
_cell.length_c   1.000
_cell.angle_alpha   90.00
_cell.angle_beta   90.00
_cell.angle_gamma   90.00
#
_symmetry.space_group_name_H-M   'P 1'
#
loop_
_entity.id
_entity.type
_entity.pdbx_description
1 polymer ?
#
loop_
_entity_poly.entity_id
_entity_poly.type
_entity_poly.pdbx_seq_one_letter_code
_entity_poly.pdbx_strand_id
1 'polypeptide(L)'
;SPLEAVVDVPVTLSVTATDPDGVASCSMKISSIDQGAMTYNTTSGRWEFEWTFDNTRTASSVRANCVDTLGNAVNGPPKVLAILEIPRSLEIGDPDVTPTETSSEVDATDFTEEMIILTSPVLIKTPCPGGEDFTHPCRTVYFLDNLGDRHAFPNEGAYFTWYSDFSNIHVIATDVMSALHLGGNVRYHPGTKMVKYPSVNKVYAVSRYGVLRPIANEATAVALYGANWNQQIDDISEAFFGNYDYGSEITSEHDFDRDSEQDSVSSINDNIELPTM
;
A
#
# COMPACT_ATOMS: atom_id res chain seq x y z
N SER A 1 -16.79 -7.15 0.92
CA SER A 1 -16.45 -6.13 1.93
C SER A 1 -17.13 -4.79 1.67
N PRO A 2 -17.47 -4.03 2.72
CA PRO A 2 -17.96 -2.65 2.63
C PRO A 2 -16.91 -1.70 2.01
N LEU A 3 -17.32 -0.47 1.69
CA LEU A 3 -16.45 0.60 1.20
C LEU A 3 -15.96 1.52 2.32
N GLU A 4 -16.60 1.47 3.48
CA GLU A 4 -16.36 2.34 4.61
C GLU A 4 -16.48 1.54 5.92
N ALA A 5 -15.80 2.01 6.97
CA ALA A 5 -15.97 1.56 8.35
C ALA A 5 -15.93 2.78 9.28
N VAL A 6 -16.45 2.64 10.49
CA VAL A 6 -16.44 3.71 11.49
C VAL A 6 -15.50 3.30 12.62
N VAL A 7 -14.67 4.23 13.10
CA VAL A 7 -13.80 4.03 14.28
C VAL A 7 -14.63 3.55 15.45
N ASP A 8 -14.10 2.59 16.21
CA ASP A 8 -14.76 1.95 17.37
C ASP A 8 -16.09 1.23 17.07
N VAL A 9 -16.47 1.06 15.80
CA VAL A 9 -17.64 0.29 15.38
C VAL A 9 -17.21 -1.01 14.68
N PRO A 10 -17.66 -2.18 15.15
CA PRO A 10 -17.39 -3.43 14.47
C PRO A 10 -17.92 -3.42 13.03
N VAL A 11 -17.07 -3.83 12.09
CA VAL A 11 -17.40 -4.00 10.67
C VAL A 11 -17.12 -5.43 10.22
N THR A 12 -18.03 -6.00 9.45
CA THR A 12 -17.82 -7.32 8.83
C THR A 12 -17.12 -7.16 7.48
N LEU A 13 -15.86 -7.58 7.43
CA LEU A 13 -15.09 -7.69 6.21
C LEU A 13 -15.37 -9.05 5.56
N SER A 14 -15.49 -9.08 4.24
CA SER A 14 -15.88 -10.31 3.55
C SER A 14 -15.29 -10.47 2.15
N VAL A 15 -14.98 -11.71 1.79
CA VAL A 15 -14.44 -12.11 0.49
C VAL A 15 -15.13 -13.35 -0.04
N THR A 16 -15.21 -13.47 -1.36
CA THR A 16 -15.48 -14.73 -2.05
C THR A 16 -14.18 -15.28 -2.58
N ALA A 17 -13.88 -16.54 -2.26
CA ALA A 17 -12.76 -17.26 -2.81
C ALA A 17 -13.29 -18.55 -3.43
N THR A 18 -12.84 -18.85 -4.64
CA THR A 18 -13.26 -20.03 -5.38
C THR A 18 -12.04 -20.66 -6.03
N ASP A 19 -11.91 -21.96 -5.86
CA ASP A 19 -10.87 -22.77 -6.47
C ASP A 19 -11.49 -24.11 -6.92
N PRO A 20 -11.11 -24.69 -8.08
CA PRO A 20 -11.61 -25.99 -8.52
C PRO A 20 -11.40 -27.12 -7.51
N ASP A 21 -10.31 -27.08 -6.75
CA ASP A 21 -9.96 -28.06 -5.71
C ASP A 21 -10.48 -27.65 -4.32
N GLY A 22 -11.18 -26.52 -4.24
CA GLY A 22 -11.79 -25.98 -3.02
C GLY A 22 -10.85 -25.08 -2.21
N VAL A 23 -11.44 -24.17 -1.45
CA VAL A 23 -10.71 -23.25 -0.58
C VAL A 23 -10.72 -23.81 0.84
N ALA A 24 -9.54 -24.09 1.40
CA ALA A 24 -9.39 -24.67 2.74
C ALA A 24 -9.50 -23.61 3.84
N SER A 25 -8.91 -22.44 3.65
CA SER A 25 -8.95 -21.35 4.63
C SER A 25 -8.74 -19.98 3.98
N CYS A 26 -9.14 -18.92 4.68
CA CYS A 26 -8.72 -17.56 4.38
C CYS A 26 -8.31 -16.85 5.67
N SER A 27 -7.29 -15.98 5.62
CA SER A 27 -6.95 -15.01 6.65
C SER A 27 -7.18 -13.58 6.16
N MET A 28 -7.48 -12.67 7.08
CA MET A 28 -7.66 -11.26 6.79
C MET A 28 -6.35 -10.52 7.02
N LYS A 29 -5.91 -9.73 6.03
CA LYS A 29 -4.80 -8.78 6.14
C LYS A 29 -5.36 -7.37 6.14
N ILE A 30 -4.95 -6.57 7.12
CA ILE A 30 -5.30 -5.15 7.24
C ILE A 30 -4.00 -4.36 7.21
N SER A 31 -3.88 -3.41 6.29
CA SER A 31 -2.62 -2.70 6.00
C SER A 31 -1.44 -3.66 5.78
N SER A 32 -1.68 -4.73 5.02
CA SER A 32 -0.75 -5.84 4.74
C SER A 32 -0.29 -6.67 5.95
N ILE A 33 -0.82 -6.41 7.16
CA ILE A 33 -0.55 -7.21 8.37
C ILE A 33 -1.65 -8.25 8.53
N ASP A 34 -1.28 -9.52 8.71
CA ASP A 34 -2.23 -10.61 8.99
C ASP A 34 -2.88 -10.42 10.37
N GLN A 35 -4.21 -10.33 10.39
CA GLN A 35 -5.04 -10.13 11.56
C GLN A 35 -5.70 -11.44 12.04
N GLY A 36 -5.57 -12.52 11.28
CA GLY A 36 -6.07 -13.84 11.66
C GLY A 36 -7.09 -14.44 10.70
N ALA A 37 -7.59 -15.61 11.08
CA ALA A 37 -8.44 -16.45 10.24
C ALA A 37 -9.85 -15.86 10.06
N MET A 38 -10.34 -15.91 8.82
CA MET A 38 -11.74 -15.64 8.47
C MET A 38 -12.60 -16.88 8.73
N THR A 39 -13.89 -16.68 9.00
CA THR A 39 -14.88 -17.75 9.18
C THR A 39 -15.73 -17.89 7.92
N TYR A 40 -15.90 -19.11 7.40
CA TYR A 40 -16.78 -19.34 6.25
C TYR A 40 -18.25 -19.35 6.69
N ASN A 41 -19.03 -18.41 6.16
CA ASN A 41 -20.46 -18.31 6.37
C ASN A 41 -21.19 -19.05 5.24
N THR A 42 -21.79 -20.21 5.57
CA THR A 42 -22.49 -21.08 4.61
C THR A 42 -23.77 -20.47 4.06
N THR A 43 -24.32 -19.46 4.74
CA THR A 43 -25.55 -18.77 4.30
C THR A 43 -25.25 -17.68 3.28
N SER A 44 -24.19 -16.89 3.50
CA SER A 44 -23.76 -15.86 2.56
C SER A 44 -22.85 -16.40 1.44
N GLY A 45 -22.26 -17.58 1.63
CA GLY A 45 -21.28 -18.17 0.71
C GLY A 45 -19.96 -17.40 0.69
N ARG A 46 -19.61 -16.75 1.80
CA ARG A 46 -18.43 -15.86 1.91
C ARG A 46 -17.60 -16.20 3.13
N TRP A 47 -16.31 -15.91 3.04
CA TRP A 47 -15.45 -15.82 4.21
C TRP A 47 -15.64 -14.45 4.85
N GLU A 48 -15.86 -14.42 6.16
CA GLU A 48 -16.18 -13.22 6.94
C GLU A 48 -15.20 -13.05 8.10
N PHE A 49 -14.85 -11.80 8.41
CA PHE A 49 -13.96 -11.43 9.51
C PHE A 49 -14.49 -10.16 10.15
N GLU A 50 -14.73 -10.20 11.46
CA GLU A 50 -15.17 -9.03 12.21
C GLU A 50 -13.96 -8.24 12.69
N TRP A 51 -13.96 -6.94 12.44
CA TRP A 51 -12.86 -6.06 12.81
C TRP A 51 -13.38 -4.75 13.37
N THR A 52 -12.65 -4.16 14.32
CA THR A 52 -12.91 -2.81 14.81
C THR A 52 -11.64 -1.98 14.61
N PHE A 53 -11.77 -0.86 13.91
CA PHE A 53 -10.67 0.07 13.74
C PHE A 53 -10.56 0.94 14.98
N ASP A 54 -9.39 0.93 15.63
CA ASP A 54 -9.09 1.60 16.90
C ASP A 54 -8.30 2.92 16.72
N ASN A 55 -7.99 3.26 15.46
CA ASN A 55 -7.19 4.41 15.10
C ASN A 55 -7.92 5.30 14.08
N THR A 56 -7.61 6.59 14.11
CA THR A 56 -8.20 7.62 13.24
C THR A 56 -7.47 7.72 11.89
N ARG A 57 -6.87 6.63 11.38
CA ARG A 57 -6.42 6.62 9.98
C ARG A 57 -7.64 6.87 9.12
N THR A 58 -7.56 7.73 8.10
CA THR A 58 -8.70 8.03 7.23
C THR A 58 -9.03 6.94 6.22
N ALA A 59 -8.10 6.00 6.01
CA ALA A 59 -8.34 4.83 5.18
C ALA A 59 -7.48 3.64 5.63
N SER A 60 -8.01 2.44 5.40
CA SER A 60 -7.28 1.19 5.62
C SER A 60 -7.53 0.22 4.48
N SER A 61 -6.46 -0.38 3.97
CA SER A 61 -6.60 -1.49 3.02
C SER A 61 -6.87 -2.79 3.76
N VAL A 62 -7.74 -3.59 3.16
CA VAL A 62 -8.06 -4.93 3.63
C VAL A 62 -7.95 -5.89 2.45
N ARG A 63 -7.34 -7.05 2.65
CA ARG A 63 -7.30 -8.13 1.65
C ARG A 63 -7.36 -9.48 2.33
N ALA A 64 -7.93 -10.46 1.66
CA ALA A 64 -7.86 -11.84 2.15
C ALA A 64 -6.64 -12.56 1.55
N ASN A 65 -5.98 -13.39 2.34
CA ASN A 65 -5.07 -14.42 1.84
C ASN A 65 -5.76 -15.77 1.99
N CYS A 66 -6.01 -16.47 0.89
CA CYS A 66 -6.73 -17.74 0.90
C CYS A 66 -5.83 -18.88 0.47
N VAL A 67 -6.01 -20.03 1.12
CA VAL A 67 -5.25 -21.25 0.87
C VAL A 67 -6.21 -22.32 0.34
N ASP A 68 -5.85 -22.98 -0.75
CA ASP A 68 -6.61 -24.11 -1.30
C ASP A 68 -6.39 -25.41 -0.50
N THR A 69 -7.09 -26.49 -0.88
CA THR A 69 -6.94 -27.81 -0.22
C THR A 69 -5.58 -28.49 -0.47
N LEU A 70 -4.80 -27.98 -1.42
CA LEU A 70 -3.45 -28.44 -1.76
C LEU A 70 -2.35 -27.63 -1.05
N GLY A 71 -2.72 -26.56 -0.33
CA GLY A 71 -1.82 -25.70 0.42
C GLY A 71 -1.29 -24.48 -0.36
N ASN A 72 -1.77 -24.22 -1.58
CA ASN A 72 -1.36 -23.04 -2.33
C ASN A 72 -2.06 -21.79 -1.78
N ALA A 73 -1.28 -20.77 -1.45
CA ALA A 73 -1.80 -19.51 -0.91
C ALA A 73 -1.83 -18.41 -1.98
N VAL A 74 -2.94 -17.69 -2.07
CA VAL A 74 -3.10 -16.53 -2.97
C VAL A 74 -3.55 -15.33 -2.15
N ASN A 75 -2.86 -14.20 -2.32
CA ASN A 75 -3.35 -12.91 -1.85
C ASN A 75 -4.41 -12.41 -2.84
N GLY A 76 -5.65 -12.23 -2.35
CA GLY A 76 -6.69 -11.57 -3.12
C GLY A 76 -6.39 -10.09 -3.35
N PRO A 77 -7.10 -9.44 -4.29
CA PRO A 77 -6.93 -8.02 -4.53
C PRO A 77 -7.24 -7.21 -3.26
N PRO A 78 -6.45 -6.18 -2.95
CA PRO A 78 -6.74 -5.30 -1.83
C PRO A 78 -7.95 -4.42 -2.11
N LYS A 79 -8.67 -4.09 -1.05
CA LYS A 79 -9.75 -3.11 -1.05
C LYS A 79 -9.46 -2.05 0.01
N VAL A 80 -9.45 -0.78 -0.38
CA VAL A 80 -9.32 0.34 0.56
C VAL A 80 -10.71 0.69 1.11
N LEU A 81 -10.81 0.76 2.43
CA LEU A 81 -11.97 1.28 3.15
C LEU A 81 -11.66 2.68 3.63
N ALA A 82 -12.58 3.62 3.46
CA ALA A 82 -12.56 4.86 4.22
C ALA A 82 -12.91 4.56 5.68
N ILE A 83 -12.19 5.16 6.62
CA ILE A 83 -12.42 4.98 8.05
C ILE A 83 -12.92 6.32 8.59
N LEU A 84 -14.18 6.33 8.98
CA LEU A 84 -14.90 7.52 9.42
C LEU A 84 -14.85 7.62 10.95
N GLU A 85 -14.66 8.81 11.48
CA GLU A 85 -14.83 9.03 12.92
C GLU A 85 -16.33 8.97 13.29
N ILE A 86 -16.65 8.55 14.51
CA ILE A 86 -18.01 8.67 15.02
C ILE A 86 -18.32 10.17 15.11
N PRO A 87 -19.41 10.66 14.47
CA PRO A 87 -19.76 12.07 14.58
C PRO A 87 -19.98 12.40 16.06
N ARG A 88 -19.17 13.32 16.58
CA ARG A 88 -19.29 13.81 17.96
C ARG A 88 -20.71 14.36 18.09
N SER A 89 -21.50 13.79 19.00
CA SER A 89 -22.88 14.20 19.27
C SER A 89 -22.98 15.73 19.27
N LEU A 90 -23.79 16.25 18.35
CA LEU A 90 -24.11 17.66 18.17
C LEU A 90 -24.47 18.29 19.52
N GLU A 91 -23.61 19.16 20.06
CA GLU A 91 -24.10 20.18 20.98
C GLU A 91 -24.98 21.13 20.17
N ILE A 92 -26.26 21.15 20.53
CA ILE A 92 -27.32 21.92 19.89
C ILE A 92 -26.97 23.41 19.95
N GLY A 93 -26.73 24.03 18.79
CA GLY A 93 -26.77 25.50 18.69
C GLY A 93 -25.99 26.17 17.56
N ASP A 94 -26.17 25.78 16.29
CA ASP A 94 -26.02 26.75 15.19
C ASP A 94 -26.73 26.26 13.91
N PRO A 95 -27.70 27.00 13.34
CA PRO A 95 -28.38 26.60 12.11
C PRO A 95 -27.69 27.20 10.88
N ASP A 96 -26.37 27.11 10.76
CA ASP A 96 -25.67 27.35 9.48
C ASP A 96 -24.22 26.84 9.49
N VAL A 97 -24.01 25.54 9.76
CA VAL A 97 -22.72 24.92 9.46
C VAL A 97 -22.99 23.61 8.75
N THR A 98 -22.81 23.63 7.44
CA THR A 98 -22.62 22.41 6.64
C THR A 98 -21.41 21.70 7.21
N PRO A 99 -21.49 20.41 7.60
CA PRO A 99 -20.34 19.72 8.18
C PRO A 99 -19.25 19.62 7.10
N THR A 100 -18.21 20.45 7.23
CA THR A 100 -17.00 20.33 6.44
C THR A 100 -16.30 19.05 6.89
N GLU A 101 -16.36 18.03 6.04
CA GLU A 101 -15.57 16.81 6.11
C GLU A 101 -14.11 17.16 6.45
N THR A 102 -13.62 16.70 7.60
CA THR A 102 -12.19 16.83 7.95
C THR A 102 -11.39 15.82 7.14
N SER A 103 -11.32 16.05 5.83
CA SER A 103 -10.46 15.29 4.94
C SER A 103 -9.01 15.50 5.35
N SER A 104 -8.25 14.41 5.54
CA SER A 104 -6.79 14.47 5.69
C SER A 104 -6.07 14.79 4.38
N GLU A 105 -6.82 15.01 3.30
CA GLU A 105 -6.35 15.39 1.99
C GLU A 105 -6.39 16.91 1.85
N VAL A 106 -5.43 17.46 1.12
CA VAL A 106 -5.36 18.88 0.82
C VAL A 106 -6.08 19.11 -0.49
N ASP A 107 -7.16 19.91 -0.48
CA ASP A 107 -7.81 20.32 -1.72
C ASP A 107 -6.90 21.32 -2.47
N ALA A 108 -6.37 20.88 -3.61
CA ALA A 108 -5.54 21.64 -4.52
C ALA A 108 -6.13 21.63 -5.93
N THR A 109 -7.45 21.46 -6.06
CA THR A 109 -8.13 21.37 -7.36
C THR A 109 -8.09 22.68 -8.14
N ASP A 110 -7.96 23.81 -7.43
CA ASP A 110 -7.79 25.14 -8.02
C ASP A 110 -6.32 25.49 -8.32
N PHE A 111 -5.35 24.62 -8.00
CA PHE A 111 -3.94 24.90 -8.23
C PHE A 111 -3.60 24.75 -9.71
N THR A 112 -2.75 25.63 -10.22
CA THR A 112 -2.15 25.47 -11.55
C THR A 112 -1.02 24.42 -11.52
N GLU A 113 -0.60 23.95 -12.69
CA GLU A 113 0.58 23.09 -12.84
C GLU A 113 1.83 23.68 -12.17
N GLU A 114 2.11 24.96 -12.41
CA GLU A 114 3.27 25.64 -11.83
C GLU A 114 3.19 25.70 -10.29
N MET A 115 1.98 25.90 -9.75
CA MET A 115 1.76 25.92 -8.30
C MET A 115 1.99 24.56 -7.66
N ILE A 116 1.50 23.47 -8.29
CA ILE A 116 1.70 22.13 -7.72
C ILE A 116 3.16 21.70 -7.81
N ILE A 117 3.87 22.01 -8.91
CA ILE A 117 5.31 21.75 -9.05
C ILE A 117 6.09 22.54 -7.99
N LEU A 118 5.74 23.81 -7.72
CA LEU A 118 6.41 24.59 -6.68
C LEU A 118 6.17 24.03 -5.26
N THR A 119 5.11 23.26 -5.06
CA THR A 119 4.80 22.60 -3.78
C THR A 119 5.59 21.29 -3.62
N SER A 120 6.19 20.75 -4.69
CA SER A 120 6.96 19.51 -4.64
C SER A 120 8.10 19.54 -3.60
N PRO A 121 8.42 18.40 -2.96
CA PRO A 121 7.83 17.08 -3.19
C PRO A 121 6.52 16.89 -2.41
N VAL A 122 5.49 16.36 -3.08
CA VAL A 122 4.17 16.09 -2.48
C VAL A 122 3.55 14.80 -3.00
N LEU A 123 2.60 14.27 -2.25
CA LEU A 123 1.69 13.24 -2.75
C LEU A 123 0.52 13.91 -3.46
N ILE A 124 0.14 13.41 -4.63
CA ILE A 124 -0.97 13.91 -5.43
C ILE A 124 -1.90 12.77 -5.87
N LYS A 125 -3.17 13.09 -6.08
CA LYS A 125 -4.16 12.23 -6.78
C LYS A 125 -5.21 13.09 -7.47
N THR A 126 -6.07 12.48 -8.29
CA THR A 126 -7.27 13.16 -8.83
C THR A 126 -8.51 12.89 -7.98
N PRO A 127 -9.53 13.76 -8.03
CA PRO A 127 -10.80 13.49 -7.37
C PRO A 127 -11.48 12.25 -8.00
N CYS A 128 -12.15 11.46 -7.16
CA CYS A 128 -12.98 10.35 -7.61
C CYS A 128 -14.43 10.82 -7.82
N PRO A 129 -15.05 10.58 -8.98
CA PRO A 129 -16.45 10.96 -9.22
C PRO A 129 -17.48 10.24 -8.32
N GLY A 130 -17.17 9.07 -7.79
CA GLY A 130 -17.99 8.27 -6.88
C GLY A 130 -18.48 6.96 -7.50
N GLY A 131 -18.28 5.84 -6.79
CA GLY A 131 -18.75 4.51 -7.19
C GLY A 131 -17.77 3.68 -8.04
N GLU A 132 -16.56 4.20 -8.26
CA GLU A 132 -15.51 3.53 -9.02
C GLU A 132 -14.86 2.39 -8.24
N ASP A 133 -14.48 1.34 -8.97
CA ASP A 133 -13.67 0.25 -8.42
C ASP A 133 -12.20 0.67 -8.22
N PHE A 134 -11.40 -0.27 -7.71
CA PHE A 134 -10.00 -0.05 -7.36
C PHE A 134 -9.07 0.12 -8.57
N THR A 135 -9.53 -0.16 -9.79
CA THR A 135 -8.74 -0.02 -11.02
C THR A 135 -8.84 1.38 -11.62
N HIS A 136 -9.75 2.21 -11.11
CA HIS A 136 -9.94 3.56 -11.63
C HIS A 136 -8.74 4.46 -11.29
N PRO A 137 -8.23 5.27 -12.24
CA PRO A 137 -7.02 6.08 -12.04
C PRO A 137 -7.07 7.07 -10.87
N CYS A 138 -8.27 7.52 -10.45
CA CYS A 138 -8.42 8.39 -9.27
C CYS A 138 -8.01 7.72 -7.95
N ARG A 139 -7.89 6.39 -7.92
CA ARG A 139 -7.41 5.61 -6.77
C ARG A 139 -5.89 5.52 -6.72
N THR A 140 -5.20 5.94 -7.78
CA THR A 140 -3.75 5.95 -7.83
C THR A 140 -3.20 7.18 -7.13
N VAL A 141 -2.36 6.96 -6.12
CA VAL A 141 -1.54 8.00 -5.52
C VAL A 141 -0.24 8.10 -6.32
N TYR A 142 0.22 9.33 -6.53
CA TYR A 142 1.52 9.61 -7.13
C TYR A 142 2.37 10.42 -6.16
N PHE A 143 3.68 10.18 -6.19
CA PHE A 143 4.66 11.09 -5.64
C PHE A 143 5.07 12.08 -6.74
N LEU A 144 4.96 13.37 -6.51
CA LEU A 144 5.50 14.41 -7.38
C LEU A 144 6.91 14.74 -6.90
N ASP A 145 7.91 14.47 -7.74
CA ASP A 145 9.31 14.71 -7.40
C ASP A 145 9.70 16.19 -7.52
N ASN A 146 10.94 16.50 -7.13
CA ASN A 146 11.46 17.88 -7.19
C ASN A 146 11.68 18.40 -8.62
N LEU A 147 11.57 17.54 -9.64
CA LEU A 147 11.73 17.87 -11.06
C LEU A 147 10.37 18.10 -11.75
N GLY A 148 9.26 17.78 -11.07
CA GLY A 148 7.90 17.91 -11.59
C GLY A 148 7.38 16.64 -12.27
N ASP A 149 8.09 15.52 -12.18
CA ASP A 149 7.64 14.23 -12.68
C ASP A 149 6.79 13.53 -11.62
N ARG A 150 5.67 12.93 -12.05
CA ARG A 150 4.81 12.13 -11.16
C ARG A 150 5.16 10.64 -11.26
N HIS A 151 5.33 10.03 -10.10
CA HIS A 151 5.73 8.63 -9.93
C HIS A 151 4.58 7.86 -9.28
N ALA A 152 3.98 6.91 -9.99
CA ALA A 152 2.88 6.13 -9.45
C ALA A 152 3.37 5.16 -8.36
N PHE A 153 2.61 5.02 -7.28
CA PHE A 153 2.79 3.88 -6.37
C PHE A 153 2.17 2.64 -7.01
N PRO A 154 2.95 1.56 -7.25
CA PRO A 154 2.46 0.37 -7.94
C PRO A 154 1.45 -0.44 -7.10
N ASN A 155 1.56 -0.33 -5.78
CA ASN A 155 0.63 -0.89 -4.82
C ASN A 155 0.79 -0.20 -3.46
N GLU A 156 -0.18 -0.45 -2.60
CA GLU A 156 -0.18 -0.05 -1.19
C GLU A 156 1.09 -0.48 -0.44
N GLY A 157 1.57 -1.70 -0.65
CA GLY A 157 2.73 -2.20 0.11
C GLY A 157 3.96 -1.34 -0.12
N ALA A 158 4.19 -0.89 -1.37
CA ALA A 158 5.21 0.10 -1.68
C ALA A 158 4.93 1.42 -0.95
N TYR A 159 3.69 1.93 -0.99
CA TYR A 159 3.31 3.18 -0.32
C TYR A 159 3.60 3.16 1.19
N PHE A 160 3.15 2.12 1.90
CA PHE A 160 3.32 1.99 3.35
C PHE A 160 4.75 1.66 3.79
N THR A 161 5.68 1.46 2.86
CA THR A 161 7.11 1.46 3.19
C THR A 161 7.70 2.87 3.31
N TRP A 162 7.02 3.90 2.76
CA TRP A 162 7.43 5.30 2.79
C TRP A 162 6.58 6.17 3.71
N TYR A 163 5.28 5.89 3.83
CA TYR A 163 4.32 6.70 4.58
C TYR A 163 3.53 5.84 5.57
N SER A 164 3.05 6.43 6.67
CA SER A 164 2.29 5.71 7.70
C SER A 164 0.77 5.64 7.43
N ASP A 165 0.27 6.57 6.63
CA ASP A 165 -1.14 6.83 6.37
C ASP A 165 -1.30 7.66 5.09
N PHE A 166 -2.54 7.99 4.71
CA PHE A 166 -2.87 8.78 3.52
C PHE A 166 -3.06 10.28 3.83
N SER A 167 -2.42 10.81 4.86
CA SER A 167 -2.46 12.24 5.14
C SER A 167 -1.64 13.05 4.15
N ASN A 168 -1.99 14.33 3.97
CA ASN A 168 -1.27 15.30 3.14
C ASN A 168 -1.22 14.97 1.64
N ILE A 169 -2.17 14.17 1.15
CA ILE A 169 -2.34 13.95 -0.29
C ILE A 169 -3.08 15.14 -0.89
N HIS A 170 -2.47 15.78 -1.89
CA HIS A 170 -3.05 16.89 -2.60
C HIS A 170 -3.97 16.38 -3.71
N VAL A 171 -5.26 16.72 -3.62
CA VAL A 171 -6.23 16.41 -4.66
C VAL A 171 -6.16 17.50 -5.71
N ILE A 172 -5.70 17.15 -6.91
CA ILE A 172 -5.52 18.10 -8.02
C ILE A 172 -6.52 17.83 -9.14
N ALA A 173 -6.79 18.84 -9.95
CA ALA A 173 -7.65 18.68 -11.11
C ALA A 173 -7.06 17.71 -12.15
N THR A 174 -7.92 17.01 -12.87
CA THR A 174 -7.52 15.96 -13.84
C THR A 174 -6.69 16.51 -15.00
N ASP A 175 -6.94 17.75 -15.42
CA ASP A 175 -6.18 18.44 -16.45
C ASP A 175 -4.76 18.78 -15.97
N VAL A 176 -4.60 19.29 -14.75
CA VAL A 176 -3.29 19.51 -14.11
C VAL A 176 -2.53 18.19 -14.01
N MET A 177 -3.17 17.14 -13.50
CA MET A 177 -2.58 15.80 -13.42
C MET A 177 -2.11 15.30 -14.80
N SER A 178 -2.86 15.59 -15.86
CA SER A 178 -2.52 15.16 -17.22
C SER A 178 -1.35 15.92 -17.85
N ALA A 179 -1.08 17.14 -17.38
CA ALA A 179 0.05 17.96 -17.84
C ALA A 179 1.39 17.48 -17.24
N LEU A 180 1.37 16.94 -16.02
CA LEU A 180 2.56 16.42 -15.33
C LEU A 180 3.13 15.19 -16.06
N HIS A 181 4.43 15.22 -16.33
CA HIS A 181 5.18 14.14 -16.95
C HIS A 181 5.21 12.88 -16.08
N LEU A 182 5.24 11.71 -16.72
CA LEU A 182 5.34 10.43 -16.02
C LEU A 182 6.81 10.05 -15.80
N GLY A 183 7.18 9.89 -14.54
CA GLY A 183 8.45 9.27 -14.13
C GLY A 183 8.32 7.76 -13.96
N GLY A 184 9.41 7.10 -13.57
CA GLY A 184 9.39 5.68 -13.17
C GLY A 184 8.55 5.46 -11.92
N ASN A 185 7.89 4.31 -11.77
CA ASN A 185 7.07 4.06 -10.58
C ASN A 185 7.90 4.08 -9.29
N VAL A 186 7.27 4.48 -8.18
CA VAL A 186 7.87 4.39 -6.85
C VAL A 186 8.11 2.91 -6.50
N ARG A 187 9.27 2.63 -5.90
CA ARG A 187 9.70 1.29 -5.49
C ARG A 187 9.62 1.16 -3.97
N TYR A 188 9.67 -0.06 -3.45
CA TYR A 188 9.70 -0.28 -2.01
C TYR A 188 10.89 0.47 -1.38
N HIS A 189 10.67 1.01 -0.17
CA HIS A 189 11.74 1.62 0.62
C HIS A 189 12.84 0.58 0.90
N PRO A 190 14.11 0.90 0.60
CA PRO A 190 15.24 0.01 0.88
C PRO A 190 15.28 -0.44 2.33
N GLY A 191 15.69 -1.68 2.59
CA GLY A 191 15.85 -2.26 3.93
C GLY A 191 14.55 -2.54 4.72
N THR A 192 13.40 -2.04 4.29
CA THR A 192 12.13 -2.10 5.06
C THR A 192 11.43 -3.44 4.97
N LYS A 193 11.16 -3.93 3.75
CA LYS A 193 10.48 -5.21 3.50
C LYS A 193 11.33 -6.10 2.61
N MET A 194 11.07 -7.39 2.68
CA MET A 194 11.45 -8.31 1.61
C MET A 194 10.32 -8.40 0.61
N VAL A 195 10.67 -8.79 -0.62
CA VAL A 195 9.70 -8.92 -1.70
C VAL A 195 9.91 -10.21 -2.46
N LYS A 196 8.84 -10.70 -3.09
CA LYS A 196 8.92 -11.82 -4.03
C LYS A 196 7.93 -11.62 -5.18
N TYR A 197 8.16 -12.34 -6.27
CA TYR A 197 7.14 -12.53 -7.29
C TYR A 197 6.37 -13.82 -6.97
N PRO A 198 5.03 -13.84 -7.09
CA PRO A 198 4.23 -15.04 -6.82
C PRO A 198 4.70 -16.29 -7.57
N SER A 199 5.12 -16.12 -8.83
CA SER A 199 5.61 -17.18 -9.70
C SER A 199 7.04 -17.67 -9.42
N VAL A 200 7.77 -17.03 -8.51
CA VAL A 200 9.20 -17.32 -8.25
C VAL A 200 9.42 -17.66 -6.77
N ASN A 201 10.06 -18.81 -6.51
CA ASN A 201 10.42 -19.25 -5.16
C ASN A 201 11.71 -18.57 -4.65
N LYS A 202 11.84 -17.26 -4.86
CA LYS A 202 13.00 -16.47 -4.45
C LYS A 202 12.53 -15.21 -3.74
N VAL A 203 13.11 -14.96 -2.58
CA VAL A 203 12.85 -13.80 -1.74
C VAL A 203 14.01 -12.83 -1.92
N TYR A 204 13.70 -11.56 -2.06
CA TYR A 204 14.67 -10.50 -2.29
C TYR A 204 14.61 -9.48 -1.17
N ALA A 205 15.76 -9.05 -0.69
CA ALA A 205 15.88 -7.80 0.05
C ALA A 205 15.91 -6.63 -0.95
N VAL A 206 15.27 -5.52 -0.59
CA VAL A 206 15.26 -4.31 -1.42
C VAL A 206 16.42 -3.41 -0.98
N SER A 207 17.34 -3.12 -1.89
CA SER A 207 18.44 -2.17 -1.69
C SER A 207 18.12 -0.84 -2.37
N ARG A 208 18.92 0.19 -2.09
CA ARG A 208 18.80 1.51 -2.71
C ARG A 208 18.70 1.43 -4.24
N TYR A 209 17.95 2.36 -4.81
CA TYR A 209 17.60 2.47 -6.22
C TYR A 209 16.76 1.30 -6.76
N GLY A 210 16.12 0.54 -5.86
CA GLY A 210 15.27 -0.59 -6.27
C GLY A 210 16.07 -1.77 -6.80
N VAL A 211 17.25 -2.03 -6.24
CA VAL A 211 18.02 -3.24 -6.53
C VAL A 211 17.52 -4.37 -5.65
N LEU A 212 16.96 -5.41 -6.27
CA LEU A 212 16.54 -6.63 -5.61
C LEU A 212 17.73 -7.58 -5.45
N ARG A 213 18.09 -7.85 -4.19
CA ARG A 213 19.18 -8.76 -3.85
C ARG A 213 18.62 -10.06 -3.29
N PRO A 214 18.83 -11.20 -3.97
CA PRO A 214 18.22 -12.45 -3.54
C PRO A 214 18.81 -12.93 -2.22
N ILE A 215 17.98 -13.50 -1.35
CA ILE A 215 18.41 -14.08 -0.08
C ILE A 215 18.62 -15.57 -0.29
N ALA A 216 19.81 -16.07 0.05
CA ALA A 216 20.24 -17.43 -0.29
C ALA A 216 19.36 -18.52 0.37
N ASN A 217 18.92 -18.31 1.61
CA ASN A 217 18.13 -19.29 2.38
C ASN A 217 17.43 -18.66 3.59
N GLU A 218 16.58 -19.45 4.27
CA GLU A 218 15.83 -19.02 5.45
C GLU A 218 16.72 -18.63 6.63
N ALA A 219 17.87 -19.27 6.84
CA ALA A 219 18.75 -18.92 7.95
C ALA A 219 19.33 -17.51 7.78
N THR A 220 19.69 -17.12 6.54
CA THR A 220 20.08 -15.75 6.21
C THR A 220 18.92 -14.77 6.40
N ALA A 221 17.70 -15.14 6.01
CA ALA A 221 16.51 -14.29 6.22
C ALA A 221 16.21 -14.07 7.71
N VAL A 222 16.32 -15.12 8.55
CA VAL A 222 16.16 -15.02 10.01
C VAL A 222 17.24 -14.15 10.63
N ALA A 223 18.49 -14.25 10.16
CA ALA A 223 19.58 -13.41 10.65
C ALA A 223 19.33 -11.91 10.38
N LEU A 224 18.81 -11.58 9.19
CA LEU A 224 18.58 -10.19 8.76
C LEU A 224 17.26 -9.59 9.28
N TYR A 225 16.18 -10.38 9.30
CA TYR A 225 14.81 -9.90 9.56
C TYR A 225 14.19 -10.47 10.83
N GLY A 226 14.91 -11.33 11.56
CA GLY A 226 14.46 -11.97 12.79
C GLY A 226 13.54 -13.16 12.57
N ALA A 227 13.04 -13.73 13.66
CA ALA A 227 12.22 -14.96 13.62
C ALA A 227 10.93 -14.82 12.80
N ASN A 228 10.36 -13.62 12.71
CA ASN A 228 9.14 -13.32 11.95
C ASN A 228 9.43 -12.81 10.52
N TRP A 229 10.59 -13.15 9.94
CA TRP A 229 10.99 -12.72 8.60
C TRP A 229 9.91 -13.05 7.54
N ASN A 230 9.25 -14.20 7.66
CA ASN A 230 8.22 -14.66 6.73
C ASN A 230 6.96 -13.78 6.72
N GLN A 231 6.74 -12.96 7.76
CA GLN A 231 5.66 -11.96 7.82
C GLN A 231 6.07 -10.60 7.23
N GLN A 232 7.34 -10.45 6.84
CA GLN A 232 7.92 -9.23 6.28
C GLN A 232 8.17 -9.35 4.77
N ILE A 233 7.51 -10.32 4.11
CA ILE A 233 7.59 -10.53 2.67
C ILE A 233 6.29 -10.04 2.02
N ASP A 234 6.41 -9.10 1.10
CA ASP A 234 5.31 -8.66 0.26
C ASP A 234 5.42 -9.22 -1.17
N ASP A 235 4.27 -9.56 -1.76
CA ASP A 235 4.22 -9.97 -3.16
C ASP A 235 4.21 -8.74 -4.06
N ILE A 236 5.08 -8.73 -5.08
CA ILE A 236 5.07 -7.77 -6.17
C ILE A 236 4.53 -8.46 -7.42
N SER A 237 3.60 -7.82 -8.12
CA SER A 237 3.13 -8.30 -9.43
C SER A 237 4.28 -8.32 -10.44
N GLU A 238 4.34 -9.38 -11.25
CA GLU A 238 5.29 -9.52 -12.35
C GLU A 238 5.21 -8.36 -13.37
N ALA A 239 4.08 -7.66 -13.44
CA ALA A 239 3.92 -6.45 -14.26
C ALA A 239 4.92 -5.33 -13.87
N PHE A 240 5.41 -5.34 -12.64
CA PHE A 240 6.39 -4.37 -12.13
C PHE A 240 7.81 -4.91 -12.12
N PHE A 241 8.07 -6.06 -12.75
CA PHE A 241 9.41 -6.64 -12.86
C PHE A 241 10.42 -5.62 -13.43
N GLY A 242 10.04 -4.90 -14.48
CA GLY A 242 10.88 -3.88 -15.12
C GLY A 242 11.17 -2.64 -14.29
N ASN A 243 10.57 -2.50 -13.10
CA ASN A 243 10.86 -1.38 -12.20
C ASN A 243 12.13 -1.63 -11.36
N TYR A 244 12.64 -2.86 -11.34
CA TYR A 244 13.71 -3.27 -10.43
C TYR A 244 14.95 -3.75 -11.20
N ASP A 245 16.10 -3.46 -10.61
CA ASP A 245 17.38 -4.06 -10.99
C ASP A 245 17.70 -5.25 -10.08
N TYR A 246 18.67 -6.08 -10.46
CA TYR A 246 19.04 -7.28 -9.72
C TYR A 246 20.51 -7.24 -9.30
N GLY A 247 20.73 -7.36 -7.99
CA GLY A 247 22.06 -7.30 -7.38
C GLY A 247 22.61 -8.69 -7.01
N SER A 248 23.76 -8.70 -6.33
CA SER A 248 24.38 -9.91 -5.83
C SER A 248 23.53 -10.58 -4.74
N GLU A 249 23.59 -11.91 -4.71
CA GLU A 249 22.96 -12.72 -3.68
C GLU A 249 23.55 -12.42 -2.29
N ILE A 250 22.68 -12.41 -1.29
CA ILE A 250 22.98 -12.23 0.12
C ILE A 250 23.10 -13.63 0.72
N THR A 251 24.32 -14.01 1.07
CA THR A 251 24.66 -15.33 1.59
C THR A 251 24.85 -15.32 3.11
N SER A 252 25.14 -14.15 3.69
CA SER A 252 25.29 -13.94 5.13
C SER A 252 24.76 -12.58 5.57
N GLU A 253 24.61 -12.38 6.88
CA GLU A 253 24.21 -11.11 7.49
C GLU A 253 25.19 -9.95 7.24
N HIS A 254 26.44 -10.24 6.86
CA HIS A 254 27.44 -9.22 6.55
C HIS A 254 27.30 -8.67 5.13
N ASP A 255 26.54 -9.34 4.26
CA ASP A 255 26.37 -8.94 2.86
C ASP A 255 25.32 -7.83 2.71
N PHE A 256 24.50 -7.59 3.72
CA PHE A 256 23.37 -6.67 3.69
C PHE A 256 23.06 -6.11 5.07
N ASP A 257 23.07 -4.78 5.20
CA ASP A 257 22.69 -4.08 6.43
C ASP A 257 21.41 -3.30 6.18
N ARG A 258 20.32 -3.70 6.85
CA ARG A 258 18.99 -3.13 6.67
C ARG A 258 18.93 -1.66 7.07
N ASP A 259 19.54 -1.32 8.20
CA ASP A 259 19.46 0.02 8.76
C ASP A 259 20.28 0.96 7.88
N SER A 260 21.45 0.52 7.42
CA SER A 260 22.24 1.26 6.44
C SER A 260 21.50 1.49 5.12
N GLU A 261 20.74 0.51 4.62
CA GLU A 261 19.93 0.67 3.41
C GLU A 261 18.77 1.64 3.64
N GLN A 262 18.10 1.55 4.79
CA GLN A 262 17.03 2.48 5.15
C GLN A 262 17.55 3.93 5.27
N ASP A 263 18.61 4.12 6.04
CA ASP A 263 19.21 5.43 6.29
C ASP A 263 19.89 6.03 5.05
N SER A 264 20.09 5.23 3.99
CA SER A 264 20.66 5.69 2.72
C SER A 264 19.74 6.62 1.92
N VAL A 265 18.45 6.68 2.26
CA VAL A 265 17.43 7.49 1.61
C VAL A 265 16.60 8.25 2.64
N SER A 266 16.39 9.54 2.43
CA SER A 266 15.55 10.38 3.30
C SER A 266 14.20 10.70 2.68
N SER A 267 14.10 10.56 1.35
CA SER A 267 12.87 10.72 0.58
C SER A 267 12.90 9.88 -0.69
N ILE A 268 11.76 9.77 -1.37
CA ILE A 268 11.67 9.08 -2.66
C ILE A 268 12.60 9.71 -3.70
N ASN A 269 12.84 11.03 -3.66
CA ASN A 269 13.79 11.72 -4.54
C ASN A 269 15.20 11.08 -4.48
N ASP A 270 15.64 10.61 -3.31
CA ASP A 270 16.96 10.00 -3.13
C ASP A 270 17.07 8.58 -3.73
N ASN A 271 15.94 8.04 -4.20
CA ASN A 271 15.78 6.65 -4.57
C ASN A 271 15.16 6.42 -5.96
N ILE A 272 14.77 7.47 -6.70
CA ILE A 272 14.18 7.36 -8.04
C ILE A 272 15.21 7.49 -9.16
N GLU A 273 16.31 8.22 -8.94
CA GLU A 273 17.39 8.37 -9.92
C GLU A 273 18.59 7.50 -9.56
N LEU A 274 19.13 6.73 -10.53
CA LEU A 274 20.49 6.22 -10.40
C LEU A 274 21.44 7.40 -10.56
N PRO A 275 22.48 7.55 -9.72
CA PRO A 275 23.45 8.62 -9.88
C PRO A 275 24.03 8.53 -11.30
N THR A 276 23.85 9.59 -12.09
CA THR A 276 24.45 9.70 -13.41
C THR A 276 25.96 9.58 -13.25
N MET A 277 26.55 8.48 -13.74
CA MET A 277 28.00 8.30 -13.82
C MET A 277 28.63 9.23 -14.85
#